data_AF-A0A2D6FCK7-F1
#
_entry.id   AF-A0A2D6FCK7-F1
#
_cell.length_a   1.000
_cell.length_b   1.000
_cell.length_c   1.000
_cell.angle_alpha   90.00
_cell.angle_beta   90.00
_cell.angle_gamma   90.00
#
_symmetry.space_group_name_H-M   'P 1'
#
loop_
_entity.id
_entity.type
_entity.pdbx_description
1 polymer ?
#
loop_
_entity_poly.entity_id
_entity_poly.type
_entity_poly.pdbx_seq_one_letter_code
_entity_poly.pdbx_strand_id
1 'polypeptide(L)'
;MTDNSELAGLQALVADVGGGNVIDAELLEGCAVQAHELDEMDEDQAARVAAHCFSVLFDHKVEQLEGTAADAAIGVWRGKVDGFAFTISREDLGDLVLDFSNPD
;
A
#
# COMPACT_ATOMS: atom_id res chain seq x y z
N MET A 1 23.91 -14.48 -0.24
CA MET A 1 23.18 -15.71 -0.62
C MET A 1 21.86 -15.71 0.14
N THR A 2 21.19 -14.55 0.17
CA THR A 2 20.12 -14.23 1.13
C THR A 2 18.89 -13.65 0.40
N ASP A 3 19.11 -13.02 -0.74
CA ASP A 3 18.12 -12.19 -1.43
C ASP A 3 16.93 -12.98 -2.01
N ASN A 4 17.11 -14.25 -2.38
CA ASN A 4 16.07 -15.02 -3.07
C ASN A 4 15.09 -15.73 -2.12
N SER A 5 15.51 -16.05 -0.90
CA SER A 5 14.64 -16.68 0.10
C SER A 5 13.81 -15.65 0.86
N GLU A 6 14.38 -14.48 1.11
CA GLU A 6 13.68 -13.34 1.72
C GLU A 6 12.58 -12.82 0.80
N LEU A 7 12.88 -12.62 -0.49
CA LEU A 7 11.87 -12.20 -1.48
C LEU A 7 10.74 -13.22 -1.63
N ALA A 8 11.07 -14.52 -1.69
CA ALA A 8 10.04 -15.57 -1.79
C ALA A 8 9.17 -15.65 -0.53
N GLY A 9 9.74 -15.41 0.65
CA GLY A 9 9.00 -15.31 1.91
C GLY A 9 8.05 -14.11 1.92
N LEU A 10 8.53 -12.95 1.47
CA LEU A 10 7.73 -11.73 1.36
C LEU A 10 6.58 -11.90 0.36
N GLN A 11 6.84 -12.50 -0.81
CA GLN A 11 5.80 -12.81 -1.80
C GLN A 11 4.72 -13.76 -1.27
N ALA A 12 5.11 -14.74 -0.46
CA ALA A 12 4.16 -15.64 0.20
C ALA A 12 3.31 -14.89 1.24
N LEU A 13 3.93 -13.98 2.00
CA LEU A 13 3.23 -13.17 2.99
C LEU A 13 2.26 -12.20 2.33
N VAL A 14 2.67 -11.50 1.27
CA VAL A 14 1.79 -10.63 0.48
C VAL A 14 0.61 -11.41 -0.11
N ALA A 15 0.83 -12.65 -0.58
CA ALA A 15 -0.26 -13.47 -1.09
C ALA A 15 -1.27 -13.91 -0.02
N ASP A 16 -0.85 -14.02 1.25
CA ASP A 16 -1.69 -14.49 2.36
C ASP A 16 -2.42 -13.34 3.07
N VAL A 17 -1.73 -12.23 3.33
CA VAL A 17 -2.23 -11.11 4.15
C VAL A 17 -2.17 -9.75 3.44
N GLY A 18 -1.80 -9.70 2.16
CA GLY A 18 -1.69 -8.45 1.40
C GLY A 18 -3.02 -7.79 1.06
N GLY A 19 -4.13 -8.54 1.08
CA GLY A 19 -5.45 -8.03 0.72
C GLY A 19 -6.33 -7.66 1.91
N GLY A 20 -7.17 -6.64 1.75
CA GLY A 20 -8.21 -6.25 2.71
C GLY A 20 -7.71 -5.44 3.90
N ASN A 21 -6.55 -4.78 3.80
CA ASN A 21 -5.98 -4.03 4.91
C ASN A 21 -6.65 -2.66 5.02
N VAL A 22 -7.45 -2.44 6.07
CA VAL A 22 -8.07 -1.14 6.31
C VAL A 22 -7.00 -0.12 6.73
N ILE A 23 -6.96 1.03 6.05
CA ILE A 23 -6.08 2.14 6.40
C ILE A 23 -6.71 2.90 7.58
N ASP A 24 -6.20 2.62 8.78
CA ASP A 24 -6.62 3.29 10.00
C ASP A 24 -5.52 4.20 10.57
N ALA A 25 -5.81 4.84 11.70
CA ALA A 25 -4.88 5.73 12.36
C ALA A 25 -3.65 5.01 12.94
N GLU A 26 -3.77 3.71 13.27
CA GLU A 26 -2.66 2.91 13.79
C GLU A 26 -1.69 2.56 12.65
N LEU A 27 -2.22 2.18 11.49
CA LEU A 27 -1.44 1.86 10.30
C LEU A 27 -0.74 3.09 9.70
N LEU A 28 -1.29 4.29 9.93
CA LEU A 28 -0.70 5.56 9.52
C LEU A 28 0.19 6.21 10.57
N GLU A 29 0.44 5.56 11.71
CA GLU A 29 1.28 6.13 12.76
C GLU A 29 2.70 6.39 12.25
N GLY A 30 3.07 7.68 12.13
CA GLY A 30 4.37 8.08 11.59
C GLY A 30 4.40 8.18 10.06
N CYS A 31 3.27 8.01 9.38
CA CYS A 31 3.14 8.32 7.96
C CYS A 31 3.20 9.84 7.72
N ALA A 32 3.75 10.24 6.58
CA ALA A 32 3.84 11.65 6.20
C ALA A 32 2.49 12.24 5.75
N VAL A 33 1.55 11.40 5.33
CA VAL A 33 0.21 11.80 4.87
C VAL A 33 -0.77 11.64 6.03
N GLN A 34 -1.53 12.68 6.32
CA GLN A 34 -2.50 12.63 7.40
C GLN A 34 -3.78 11.92 6.95
N ALA A 35 -4.49 11.30 7.89
CA ALA A 35 -5.72 10.56 7.60
C ALA A 35 -6.79 11.38 6.86
N HIS A 36 -6.86 12.70 7.12
CA HIS A 36 -7.81 13.59 6.45
C HIS A 36 -7.42 13.97 5.01
N GLU A 37 -6.18 13.72 4.61
CA GLU A 37 -5.67 14.02 3.26
C GLU A 37 -5.83 12.83 2.31
N LEU A 38 -6.12 11.62 2.85
CA LEU A 38 -6.20 10.39 2.05
C LEU A 38 -7.30 10.45 0.98
N ASP A 39 -8.40 11.14 1.27
CA ASP A 39 -9.54 11.23 0.35
C ASP A 39 -9.27 12.07 -0.89
N GLU A 40 -8.26 12.93 -0.83
CA GLU A 40 -7.88 13.86 -1.90
C GLU A 40 -6.45 13.61 -2.40
N MET A 41 -5.86 12.47 -2.02
CA MET A 41 -4.46 12.20 -2.32
C MET A 41 -4.21 12.01 -3.82
N ASP A 42 -3.04 12.45 -4.28
CA ASP A 42 -2.55 12.12 -5.62
C ASP A 42 -1.88 10.73 -5.65
N GLU A 43 -1.44 10.30 -6.84
CA GLU A 43 -0.82 9.00 -7.04
C GLU A 43 0.51 8.84 -6.26
N ASP A 44 1.26 9.94 -6.10
CA ASP A 44 2.54 9.94 -5.38
C ASP A 44 2.32 9.84 -3.86
N GLN A 45 1.32 10.54 -3.34
CA GLN A 45 0.88 10.43 -1.96
C GLN A 45 0.35 9.03 -1.66
N ALA A 46 -0.47 8.46 -2.56
CA ALA A 46 -0.94 7.09 -2.44
C ALA A 46 0.21 6.08 -2.39
N ALA A 47 1.24 6.26 -3.21
CA ALA A 47 2.43 5.41 -3.19
C ALA A 47 3.21 5.51 -1.88
N ARG A 48 3.28 6.69 -1.26
CA ARG A 48 3.91 6.88 0.06
C ARG A 48 3.10 6.23 1.18
N VAL A 49 1.77 6.36 1.14
CA VAL A 49 0.87 5.70 2.09
C VAL A 49 1.04 4.19 1.96
N ALA A 50 0.94 3.64 0.74
CA ALA A 50 1.12 2.23 0.50
C ALA A 50 2.51 1.74 0.95
N ALA A 51 3.58 2.49 0.67
CA ALA A 51 4.93 2.12 1.10
C ALA A 51 5.06 2.07 2.63
N HIS A 52 4.46 3.04 3.33
CA HIS A 52 4.44 3.05 4.78
C HIS A 52 3.67 1.86 5.35
N CYS A 53 2.43 1.63 4.87
CA CYS A 53 1.62 0.49 5.28
C CYS A 53 2.32 -0.84 5.01
N PHE A 54 3.01 -0.97 3.86
CA PHE A 54 3.79 -2.16 3.52
C PHE A 54 4.90 -2.41 4.55
N SER A 55 5.64 -1.36 4.94
CA SER A 55 6.66 -1.49 5.98
C SER A 55 6.10 -1.89 7.34
N VAL A 56 4.93 -1.39 7.72
CA VAL A 56 4.29 -1.75 9.00
C VAL A 56 3.77 -3.20 8.97
N LEU A 57 3.10 -3.61 7.88
CA LEU A 57 2.48 -4.94 7.77
C LEU A 57 3.51 -6.06 7.62
N PHE A 58 4.59 -5.81 6.87
CA PHE A 58 5.54 -6.85 6.48
C PHE A 58 6.92 -6.72 7.15
N ASP A 59 7.13 -5.73 8.01
CA ASP A 59 8.44 -5.37 8.60
C ASP A 59 9.54 -5.24 7.53
N HIS A 60 9.15 -4.73 6.35
CA HIS A 60 10.01 -4.62 5.17
C HIS A 60 10.20 -3.17 4.77
N LYS A 61 11.45 -2.72 4.71
CA LYS A 61 11.76 -1.35 4.31
C LYS A 61 11.63 -1.20 2.79
N VAL A 62 10.66 -0.40 2.36
CA VAL A 62 10.45 -0.09 0.94
C VAL A 62 11.57 0.79 0.39
N GLU A 63 12.14 0.41 -0.76
CA GLU A 63 13.21 1.17 -1.43
C GLU A 63 12.71 1.89 -2.69
N GLN A 64 11.71 1.34 -3.37
CA GLN A 64 11.13 1.84 -4.60
C GLN A 64 9.61 1.98 -4.44
N LEU A 65 9.08 3.14 -4.82
CA LEU A 65 7.64 3.39 -4.84
C LEU A 65 7.29 4.22 -6.06
N GLU A 66 6.16 3.91 -6.67
CA GLU A 66 5.66 4.57 -7.87
C GLU A 66 4.13 4.66 -7.82
N GLY A 67 3.60 5.88 -7.91
CA GLY A 67 2.18 6.11 -8.16
C GLY A 67 1.88 5.98 -9.65
N THR A 68 0.81 5.26 -9.99
CA THR A 68 0.45 5.04 -11.41
C THR A 68 -0.90 5.62 -11.80
N ALA A 69 -1.83 5.71 -10.84
CA ALA A 69 -3.14 6.31 -11.06
C ALA A 69 -3.74 6.77 -9.74
N ALA A 70 -4.46 7.89 -9.79
CA ALA A 70 -5.27 8.41 -8.72
C ALA A 70 -6.60 8.91 -9.29
N ASP A 71 -7.70 8.37 -8.79
CA ASP A 71 -9.05 8.81 -9.11
C ASP A 71 -9.84 8.92 -7.81
N ALA A 72 -9.74 10.09 -7.17
CA ALA A 72 -10.46 10.41 -5.95
C ALA A 72 -11.99 10.45 -6.15
N ALA A 73 -12.48 10.62 -7.38
CA ALA A 73 -13.92 10.66 -7.65
C ALA A 73 -14.56 9.27 -7.54
N ILE A 74 -13.84 8.24 -7.98
CA ILE A 74 -14.25 6.83 -7.78
C ILE A 74 -13.62 6.22 -6.52
N GLY A 75 -12.72 6.95 -5.84
CA GLY A 75 -12.04 6.53 -4.63
C GLY A 75 -11.03 5.41 -4.88
N VAL A 76 -10.25 5.46 -5.95
CA VAL A 76 -9.27 4.42 -6.29
C VAL A 76 -7.90 5.02 -6.59
N TRP A 77 -6.87 4.45 -5.98
CA TRP A 77 -5.47 4.78 -6.22
C TRP A 77 -4.65 3.52 -6.45
N ARG A 78 -3.65 3.59 -7.33
CA ARG A 78 -2.87 2.43 -7.75
C ARG A 78 -1.42 2.77 -7.95
N GLY A 79 -0.57 1.79 -7.73
CA GLY A 79 0.85 1.93 -8.00
C GLY A 79 1.63 0.68 -7.66
N LYS A 80 2.93 0.87 -7.41
CA LYS A 80 3.84 -0.21 -7.02
C LYS A 80 4.74 0.20 -5.85
N VAL A 81 5.08 -0.78 -5.02
CA VAL A 81 6.09 -0.68 -3.95
C VAL A 81 7.04 -1.88 -4.07
N ASP A 82 8.33 -1.65 -4.27
CA ASP A 82 9.35 -2.68 -4.52
C ASP A 82 8.94 -3.73 -5.58
N GLY A 83 8.15 -3.31 -6.57
CA GLY A 83 7.60 -4.17 -7.62
C GLY A 83 6.26 -4.85 -7.29
N PHE A 84 5.84 -4.90 -6.03
CA PHE A 84 4.51 -5.33 -5.63
C PHE A 84 3.48 -4.28 -6.05
N ALA A 85 2.40 -4.70 -6.71
CA ALA A 85 1.33 -3.77 -7.04
C ALA A 85 0.49 -3.48 -5.79
N PHE A 86 0.01 -2.24 -5.67
CA PHE A 86 -0.95 -1.86 -4.65
C PHE A 86 -2.19 -1.23 -5.28
N THR A 87 -3.34 -1.43 -4.64
CA THR A 87 -4.57 -0.70 -4.89
C THR A 87 -5.12 -0.21 -3.57
N ILE A 88 -5.39 1.09 -3.48
CA ILE A 88 -6.19 1.66 -2.41
C ILE A 88 -7.58 1.92 -2.99
N SER A 89 -8.63 1.43 -2.35
CA SER A 89 -10.01 1.66 -2.75
C SER A 89 -10.87 2.10 -1.58
N ARG A 90 -11.80 3.02 -1.85
CA ARG A 90 -12.82 3.42 -0.89
C ARG A 90 -13.98 2.42 -0.91
N GLU A 91 -14.25 1.82 0.25
CA GLU A 91 -15.39 0.95 0.50
C GLU A 91 -16.69 1.76 0.72
N ASP A 92 -17.83 1.07 0.67
CA ASP A 92 -19.17 1.69 0.83
C ASP A 92 -19.36 2.42 2.18
N LEU A 93 -18.59 2.04 3.20
CA LEU A 93 -18.60 2.67 4.54
C LEU A 93 -17.72 3.93 4.62
N GLY A 94 -16.97 4.25 3.57
CA GLY A 94 -16.01 5.36 3.52
C GLY A 94 -14.60 4.99 3.97
N ASP A 95 -14.40 3.75 4.44
CA ASP A 95 -13.08 3.25 4.81
C ASP A 95 -12.21 3.06 3.56
N LEU A 96 -10.93 3.38 3.67
CA LEU A 96 -9.96 3.09 2.63
C LEU A 96 -9.33 1.74 2.90
N VAL A 97 -9.41 0.85 1.91
CA VAL A 97 -8.83 -0.50 1.96
C VAL A 97 -7.63 -0.54 1.02
N LEU A 98 -6.56 -1.17 1.49
CA LEU A 98 -5.31 -1.37 0.78
C LEU A 98 -5.13 -2.86 0.48
N ASP A 99 -4.96 -3.14 -0.80
CA ASP A 99 -4.63 -4.45 -1.34
C ASP A 99 -3.25 -4.42 -1.98
N PHE A 100 -2.40 -5.36 -1.60
CA PHE A 100 -1.14 -5.67 -2.26
C PHE A 100 -1.26 -6.97 -3.04
N SER A 101 -0.61 -7.00 -4.20
CA SER A 101 -0.47 -8.22 -4.99
C SER A 101 0.97 -8.42 -5.44
N ASN A 102 1.31 -9.68 -5.68
CA ASN A 102 2.62 -10.04 -6.21
C ASN A 102 2.92 -9.32 -7.53
N PRO A 103 4.20 -9.04 -7.83
CA PRO A 103 4.60 -8.54 -9.13
C PRO A 103 4.19 -9.54 -10.22
N ASP A 104 3.62 -9.03 -11.33
CA ASP A 104 3.43 -9.83 -12.56
C ASP A 104 4.76 -10.30 -13.16
#